data_AF-A0A3D0DWU1-F1
#
_entry.id   AF-A0A3D0DWU1-F1
#
_cell.length_a   1.000
_cell.length_b   1.000
_cell.length_c   1.000
_cell.angle_alpha   90.00
_cell.angle_beta   90.00
_cell.angle_gamma   90.00
#
_symmetry.space_group_name_H-M   'P 1'
#
loop_
_entity.id
_entity.type
_entity.pdbx_description
1 polymer ?
#
loop_
_entity_poly.entity_id
_entity_poly.type
_entity_poly.pdbx_seq_one_letter_code
_entity_poly.pdbx_strand_id
1 'polypeptide(L)' 'MAALRERFAAQSRKAQAYYAVMHEIKAVVGNDDAANAWMNAPLAAFGNQSPAQLVAAGREHEVLDAIRTLKGGAAK' A
#
# COMPACT_ATOMS: atom_id res chain seq x y z
N MET A 1 12.93 27.49 5.13
CA MET A 1 12.81 26.81 3.82
C MET A 1 13.05 25.29 3.85
N ALA A 2 13.84 24.74 4.78
CA ALA A 2 14.10 23.29 4.83
C ALA A 2 12.88 22.44 5.27
N ALA A 3 12.20 22.82 6.36
CA ALA A 3 11.07 22.05 6.91
C ALA A 3 9.88 21.88 5.94
N LEU A 4 9.65 22.85 5.04
CA LEU A 4 8.58 22.75 4.04
C LEU A 4 8.95 21.78 2.91
N ARG A 5 10.20 21.85 2.43
CA ARG A 5 10.72 20.93 1.40
C ARG A 5 10.71 19.49 1.90
N GLU A 6 11.07 19.27 3.16
CA GLU A 6 11.07 17.95 3.77
C GLU A 6 9.67 17.37 3.91
N ARG A 7 8.67 18.19 4.28
CA ARG A 7 7.26 17.80 4.30
C ARG A 7 6.74 17.46 2.90
N PHE A 8 7.06 18.26 1.89
CA PHE A 8 6.69 17.96 0.51
C PHE A 8 7.35 16.68 -0.02
N ALA A 9 8.63 16.47 0.29
CA ALA A 9 9.33 15.24 -0.07
C ALA A 9 8.69 14.02 0.63
N ALA A 10 8.33 14.14 1.90
CA ALA A 10 7.63 13.08 2.63
C ALA A 10 6.23 12.81 2.07
N GLN A 11 5.47 13.85 1.73
CA GLN A 11 4.14 13.70 1.12
C GLN A 11 4.22 13.07 -0.27
N SER A 12 5.21 13.46 -1.08
CA SER A 12 5.44 12.88 -2.40
C SER A 12 5.80 11.39 -2.33
N ARG A 13 6.69 11.01 -1.41
CA ARG A 13 7.04 9.59 -1.16
C ARG A 13 5.81 8.78 -0.75
N LYS A 14 4.98 9.30 0.16
CA LYS A 14 3.73 8.62 0.58
C LYS A 14 2.74 8.43 -0.58
N ALA A 15 2.58 9.44 -1.43
CA ALA A 15 1.72 9.33 -2.60
C ALA A 15 2.26 8.29 -3.61
N GLN A 16 3.57 8.31 -3.89
CA GLN A 16 4.21 7.33 -4.76
C GLN A 16 4.05 5.90 -4.22
N ALA A 17 4.26 5.71 -2.91
CA ALA A 17 4.06 4.42 -2.26
C ALA A 17 2.60 3.94 -2.37
N TYR A 18 1.64 4.83 -2.16
CA TYR A 18 0.22 4.51 -2.31
C TYR A 18 -0.11 4.02 -3.73
N TYR A 19 0.37 4.73 -4.76
CA TYR A 19 0.16 4.32 -6.15
C TYR A 19 0.88 3.02 -6.51
N ALA A 20 2.09 2.80 -5.99
CA ALA A 20 2.81 1.55 -6.20
C ALA A 20 2.03 0.36 -5.62
N VAL A 21 1.56 0.48 -4.38
CA VAL A 21 0.74 -0.55 -3.73
C VAL A 21 -0.56 -0.78 -4.49
N MET A 22 -1.27 0.28 -4.89
CA MET A 22 -2.50 0.20 -5.67
C MET A 22 -2.29 -0.56 -6.98
N HIS A 23 -1.20 -0.28 -7.70
CA HIS A 23 -0.85 -0.95 -8.93
C HIS A 23 -0.54 -2.44 -8.71
N GLU A 24 0.21 -2.77 -7.65
CA GLU A 24 0.56 -4.15 -7.33
C GLU A 24 -0.67 -4.98 -6.92
N ILE A 25 -1.54 -4.46 -6.06
CA ILE A 25 -2.76 -5.18 -5.66
C ILE A 25 -3.75 -5.28 -6.83
N LYS A 26 -3.85 -4.26 -7.70
CA LYS A 26 -4.67 -4.33 -8.92
C LYS A 26 -4.27 -5.51 -9.80
N ALA A 27 -2.99 -5.82 -9.90
CA ALA A 27 -2.52 -7.00 -10.63
C ALA A 27 -2.96 -8.34 -9.99
N VAL A 28 -3.32 -8.33 -8.69
CA VAL A 28 -3.82 -9.51 -7.96
C VAL A 28 -5.34 -9.61 -8.04
N VAL A 29 -6.07 -8.51 -7.79
CA VAL A 29 -7.54 -8.51 -7.73
C VAL A 29 -8.23 -8.22 -9.07
N GLY A 30 -7.47 -7.75 -10.07
CA GLY A 30 -7.92 -7.58 -11.45
C GLY A 30 -8.77 -6.34 -11.74
N ASN A 31 -9.20 -5.58 -10.74
CA ASN A 31 -10.00 -4.36 -10.93
C ASN A 31 -9.69 -3.28 -9.89
N ASP A 32 -9.95 -2.01 -10.25
CA ASP A 32 -9.62 -0.85 -9.42
C ASP A 32 -10.50 -0.74 -8.16
N ASP A 33 -11.78 -1.12 -8.24
CA ASP A 33 -12.70 -1.06 -7.09
C ASP A 33 -12.31 -2.02 -5.98
N ALA A 34 -11.94 -3.26 -6.32
CA ALA A 34 -11.46 -4.26 -5.38
C ALA A 34 -10.09 -3.88 -4.82
N ALA A 35 -9.22 -3.25 -5.63
CA ALA A 35 -7.93 -2.75 -5.17
C ALA A 35 -8.13 -1.64 -4.13
N ASN A 36 -9.04 -0.70 -4.41
CA ASN A 36 -9.39 0.37 -3.49
C ASN A 36 -10.10 -0.14 -2.23
N ALA A 37 -10.99 -1.13 -2.36
CA ALA A 37 -11.64 -1.78 -1.22
C ALA A 37 -10.60 -2.48 -0.33
N TRP A 38 -9.66 -3.23 -0.92
CA TRP A 38 -8.57 -3.87 -0.19
C TRP A 38 -7.66 -2.85 0.51
N MET A 39 -7.31 -1.75 -0.16
CA MET A 39 -6.50 -0.67 0.40
C MET A 39 -7.11 -0.02 1.65
N ASN A 40 -8.43 0.05 1.71
CA ASN A 40 -9.17 0.67 2.82
C ASN A 40 -9.73 -0.34 3.83
N ALA A 41 -9.74 -1.63 3.50
CA ALA A 41 -10.22 -2.68 4.38
C ALA A 41 -9.24 -2.93 5.54
N PRO A 42 -9.73 -3.10 6.78
CA PRO A 42 -8.91 -3.56 7.88
C PRO A 42 -8.53 -5.03 7.65
N LEU A 43 -7.24 -5.32 7.69
CA LEU A 43 -6.72 -6.68 7.46
C LEU A 43 -6.11 -7.22 8.75
N ALA A 44 -6.48 -8.45 9.11
CA ALA A 44 -5.94 -9.13 10.29
C ALA A 44 -4.41 -9.30 10.20
N ALA A 45 -3.88 -9.51 8.99
CA ALA A 45 -2.44 -9.59 8.72
C ALA A 45 -1.68 -8.31 9.10
N PHE A 46 -2.38 -7.18 9.22
CA PHE A 46 -1.82 -5.89 9.60
C PHE A 46 -2.31 -5.42 10.98
N GLY A 47 -2.80 -6.33 11.82
CA GLY A 47 -3.31 -5.98 13.14
C GLY A 47 -4.59 -5.14 13.09
N ASN A 48 -5.50 -5.46 12.16
CA ASN A 48 -6.74 -4.72 11.88
C ASN A 48 -6.52 -3.30 11.33
N GLN A 49 -5.32 -2.99 10.86
CA GLN A 49 -5.05 -1.77 10.11
C GLN A 49 -5.31 -1.97 8.62
N SER A 50 -5.62 -0.88 7.91
CA SER A 50 -5.71 -0.92 6.45
C SER A 50 -4.35 -0.72 5.79
N PRO A 51 -4.12 -1.27 4.59
CA PRO A 51 -2.92 -0.99 3.80
C PRO A 51 -2.65 0.50 3.64
N ALA A 52 -3.69 1.32 3.41
CA ALA A 52 -3.57 2.76 3.30
C ALA A 52 -3.04 3.41 4.59
N GLN A 53 -3.45 2.92 5.76
CA GLN A 53 -2.93 3.39 7.05
C GLN A 53 -1.45 3.05 7.23
N LEU A 54 -1.01 1.87 6.80
CA LEU A 54 0.39 1.46 6.88
C LEU A 54 1.27 2.30 5.95
N VAL A 55 0.83 2.54 4.72
CA VAL A 55 1.52 3.46 3.79
C VAL A 55 1.59 4.87 4.36
N ALA A 56 0.51 5.37 4.97
CA ALA A 56 0.52 6.67 5.63
C ALA A 56 1.49 6.73 6.83
N ALA A 57 1.72 5.59 7.50
CA ALA A 57 2.68 5.41 8.59
C ALA A 57 4.13 5.16 8.12
N GLY A 58 4.40 5.09 6.81
CA GLY A 58 5.74 4.77 6.28
C GLY A 58 6.11 3.28 6.37
N ARG A 59 5.10 2.41 6.48
CA ARG A 59 5.21 0.95 6.54
C ARG A 59 4.76 0.31 5.22
N GLU A 60 4.95 1.00 4.10
CA GLU A 60 4.56 0.53 2.76
C GLU A 60 5.25 -0.78 2.35
N HIS A 61 6.46 -1.03 2.84
CA HIS A 61 7.23 -2.23 2.56
C HIS A 61 6.51 -3.50 3.07
N GLU A 62 5.89 -3.44 4.25
CA GLU A 62 5.10 -4.56 4.79
C GLU A 62 3.89 -4.88 3.90
N VAL A 63 3.27 -3.84 3.34
CA VAL A 63 2.15 -3.99 2.41
C VAL A 63 2.61 -4.61 1.09
N LEU A 64 3.75 -4.14 0.55
CA LEU A 64 4.32 -4.68 -0.68
C LEU A 64 4.76 -6.14 -0.52
N ASP A 65 5.34 -6.52 0.62
CA ASP A 65 5.72 -7.90 0.93
C ASP A 65 4.50 -8.81 1.08
N ALA A 66 3.41 -8.31 1.68
CA ALA A 66 2.15 -9.02 1.74
C ALA A 66 1.56 -9.26 0.34
N ILE A 67 1.57 -8.24 -0.54
CA ILE A 67 1.11 -8.38 -1.92
C ILE A 67 1.99 -9.36 -2.71
N ARG A 68 3.31 -9.31 -2.52
CA ARG A 68 4.24 -10.26 -3.15
C ARG A 68 3.94 -11.69 -2.70
N THR A 69 3.60 -11.89 -1.43
CA THR A 69 3.18 -13.18 -0.88
C THR A 69 1.87 -13.65 -1.52
N LEU A 70 0.90 -12.75 -1.72
CA LEU A 70 -0.35 -13.06 -2.43
C LEU A 70 -0.11 -13.45 -3.90
N LYS A 71 0.77 -12.73 -4.61
CA LYS A 71 1.19 -13.08 -5.98
C LYS A 71 1.91 -14.43 -6.06
N GLY A 72 2.85 -14.67 -5.14
CA GLY A 72 3.63 -15.91 -5.10
C GLY A 72 2.83 -17.13 -4.66
N GLY A 73 1.83 -16.94 -3.79
CA GLY A 73 0.91 -17.99 -3.34
C GLY A 73 -0.15 -18.39 -4.37
N ALA A 74 -0.44 -17.52 -5.35
CA ALA A 74 -1.35 -17.82 -6.46
C ALA A 74 -0.72 -18.75 -7.54
N ALA A 75 0.58 -19.01 -7.45
CA ALA A 75 1.30 -19.94 -8.32
C ALA A 75 1.55 -21.27 -7.60
N LYS A 76 0.49 -22.03 -7.29
CA LYS A 76 0.61 -23.46 -6.99
C LYS A 76 -0.67 -24.23 -7.32
#